data_AF-A0A935DGZ6-F1
#
_entry.id   AF-A0A935DGZ6-F1
#
_cell.length_a   1.000
_cell.length_b   1.000
_cell.length_c   1.000
_cell.angle_alpha   90.00
_cell.angle_beta   90.00
_cell.angle_gamma   90.00
#
_symmetry.space_group_name_H-M   'P 1'
#
loop_
_entity.id
_entity.type
_entity.pdbx_description
1 polymer ?
#
loop_
_entity_poly.entity_id
_entity_poly.type
_entity_poly.pdbx_seq_one_letter_code
_entity_poly.pdbx_strand_id
1 'polypeptide(L)'
;MSNKYFDAPPVEAEHPRLRAWRSYRRATGVTGIVVEARREREAFGYGPARLYVDFMAGEEIHRQDDAAWEQELDNWLVNEGARTQTPGGEVTRTMLRLSSRLAAVLRQVGDGYFRALLIRTVKDGPLGQSESVCKILADLREGTPYDDGKLAARIAEVDSVFTSIARELTDKLKYERDVAEEIFADAVAQYLDERFHVTERIQLFGRT
;
A
#
# COMPACT_ATOMS: atom_id res chain seq x y z
N MET A 1 -4.39 -27.58 -37.37
CA MET A 1 -3.45 -26.50 -36.99
C MET A 1 -4.10 -25.73 -35.85
N SER A 2 -3.49 -25.69 -34.67
CA SER A 2 -4.01 -24.93 -33.52
C SER A 2 -3.84 -23.44 -33.78
N ASN A 3 -4.90 -22.66 -33.58
CA ASN A 3 -4.84 -21.23 -33.74
C ASN A 3 -4.56 -20.59 -32.38
N LYS A 4 -3.29 -20.20 -32.16
CA LYS A 4 -2.81 -19.61 -30.89
C LYS A 4 -3.58 -18.38 -30.39
N TYR A 5 -4.45 -17.79 -31.22
CA TYR A 5 -5.32 -16.66 -30.88
C TYR A 5 -6.71 -17.08 -30.35
N PHE A 6 -7.07 -18.37 -30.48
CA PHE A 6 -8.34 -18.95 -30.06
C PHE A 6 -8.18 -20.06 -29.02
N ASP A 7 -6.93 -20.48 -28.77
CA ASP A 7 -6.60 -21.30 -27.63
C ASP A 7 -6.81 -20.46 -26.36
N ALA A 8 -7.40 -21.06 -25.32
CA ALA A 8 -7.59 -20.37 -24.04
C ALA A 8 -6.26 -19.74 -23.61
N PRO A 9 -6.25 -18.47 -23.17
CA PRO A 9 -5.03 -17.83 -22.72
C PRO A 9 -4.34 -18.77 -21.71
N PRO A 10 -3.02 -18.99 -21.82
CA PRO A 10 -2.32 -19.85 -20.89
C PRO A 10 -2.65 -19.37 -19.48
N VAL A 11 -3.04 -20.30 -18.61
CA VAL A 11 -3.26 -20.01 -17.18
C VAL A 11 -2.02 -19.26 -16.70
N GLU A 12 -2.23 -18.03 -16.24
CA GLU A 12 -1.14 -17.17 -15.81
C GLU A 12 -0.31 -17.94 -14.78
N ALA A 13 0.99 -18.12 -15.06
CA ALA A 13 1.83 -18.99 -14.27
C ALA A 13 1.95 -18.40 -12.86
N GLU A 14 1.46 -19.15 -11.86
CA GLU A 14 1.54 -18.76 -10.45
C GLU A 14 2.95 -18.29 -10.10
N HIS A 15 3.04 -17.13 -9.45
CA HIS A 15 4.31 -16.54 -9.02
C HIS A 15 5.16 -17.57 -8.26
N PRO A 16 6.42 -17.85 -8.67
CA PRO A 16 7.22 -18.94 -8.11
C PRO A 16 7.37 -18.87 -6.58
N ARG A 17 7.47 -17.66 -6.02
CA ARG A 17 7.51 -17.46 -4.56
C ARG A 17 6.20 -17.83 -3.87
N LEU A 18 5.04 -17.55 -4.47
CA LEU A 18 3.75 -17.94 -3.87
C LEU A 18 3.62 -19.45 -3.79
N ARG A 19 4.10 -20.17 -4.80
CA ARG A 19 4.13 -21.64 -4.76
C ARG A 19 4.94 -22.15 -3.58
N ALA A 20 6.12 -21.57 -3.36
CA ALA A 20 6.99 -21.92 -2.24
C ALA A 20 6.33 -21.56 -0.89
N TRP A 21 5.83 -20.34 -0.73
CA TRP A 21 5.18 -19.87 0.50
C TRP A 21 3.92 -20.65 0.86
N ARG A 22 3.11 -21.03 -0.13
CA ARG A 22 1.96 -21.94 0.06
C ARG A 22 2.41 -23.31 0.55
N SER A 23 3.53 -23.83 0.02
CA SER A 23 4.11 -25.08 0.52
C SER A 23 4.59 -24.95 1.96
N TYR A 24 5.22 -23.83 2.33
CA TYR A 24 5.69 -23.59 3.71
C TYR A 24 4.52 -23.44 4.67
N ARG A 25 3.49 -22.69 4.29
CA ARG A 25 2.27 -22.51 5.10
C ARG A 25 1.56 -23.83 5.40
N ARG A 26 1.63 -24.80 4.49
CA ARG A 26 1.05 -26.14 4.62
C ARG A 26 1.94 -27.14 5.36
N ALA A 27 3.20 -26.79 5.66
CA ALA A 27 4.10 -27.67 6.37
C ALA A 27 3.59 -27.94 7.79
N THR A 28 3.75 -29.18 8.26
CA THR A 28 3.34 -29.59 9.60
C THR A 28 4.03 -28.73 10.65
N GLY A 29 3.25 -28.18 11.59
CA GLY A 29 3.76 -27.36 12.69
C GLY A 29 3.71 -25.86 12.43
N VAL A 30 3.48 -25.39 11.20
CA VAL A 30 3.33 -23.95 10.93
C VAL A 30 1.97 -23.45 11.42
N THR A 31 1.99 -22.57 12.42
CA THR A 31 0.81 -22.01 13.07
C THR A 31 0.46 -20.62 12.58
N GLY A 32 1.43 -19.84 12.08
CA GLY A 32 1.20 -18.47 11.65
C GLY A 32 2.24 -17.94 10.67
N ILE A 33 1.99 -16.74 10.16
CA ILE A 33 2.93 -15.98 9.31
C ILE A 33 3.07 -14.59 9.90
N VAL A 34 4.30 -14.13 10.03
CA VAL A 34 4.64 -12.76 10.38
C VAL A 34 5.41 -12.15 9.23
N VAL A 35 5.17 -10.88 8.95
CA VAL A 35 5.82 -10.20 7.83
C VAL A 35 6.46 -8.89 8.29
N GLU A 36 7.54 -8.50 7.66
CA GLU A 36 8.08 -7.14 7.79
C GLU A 36 8.26 -6.56 6.38
N ALA A 37 7.70 -5.37 6.15
CA ALA A 37 7.97 -4.60 4.94
C ALA A 37 9.01 -3.54 5.28
N ARG A 38 10.16 -3.59 4.60
CA ARG A 38 11.21 -2.58 4.76
C ARG A 38 11.42 -1.84 3.46
N ARG A 39 11.65 -0.54 3.59
CA ARG A 39 12.08 0.32 2.49
C ARG A 39 13.03 1.36 3.04
N GLU A 40 14.31 1.21 2.74
CA GLU A 40 15.34 2.08 3.27
C GLU A 40 15.33 3.44 2.55
N ARG A 41 15.54 4.51 3.33
CA ARG A 41 15.73 5.84 2.78
C ARG A 41 17.15 5.94 2.23
N GLU A 42 17.26 6.40 1.00
CA GLU A 42 18.52 6.63 0.30
C GLU A 42 18.74 8.14 0.09
N ALA A 43 19.94 8.53 -0.36
CA ALA A 43 20.29 9.94 -0.54
C ALA A 43 19.35 10.72 -1.48
N PHE A 44 18.67 10.03 -2.41
CA PHE A 44 17.75 10.62 -3.38
C PHE A 44 16.37 9.95 -3.39
N GLY A 45 15.85 9.62 -2.21
CA GLY A 45 14.50 9.08 -2.03
C GLY A 45 14.51 7.77 -1.27
N TYR A 46 13.90 6.73 -1.84
CA TYR A 46 13.75 5.43 -1.19
C TYR A 46 14.17 4.31 -2.11
N GLY A 47 14.93 3.36 -1.56
CA GLY A 47 15.32 2.14 -2.25
C GLY A 47 14.13 1.22 -2.57
N PRO A 48 14.38 0.08 -3.25
CA PRO A 48 13.35 -0.91 -3.51
C PRO A 48 12.82 -1.49 -2.19
N ALA A 49 11.50 -1.59 -2.07
CA ALA A 49 10.88 -2.22 -0.91
C ALA A 49 11.10 -3.75 -0.93
N ARG A 50 11.25 -4.34 0.26
CA ARG A 50 11.40 -5.79 0.46
C ARG A 50 10.39 -6.30 1.48
N LEU A 51 10.01 -7.56 1.32
CA LEU A 51 9.22 -8.35 2.27
C LEU A 51 10.15 -9.37 2.93
N TYR A 52 10.14 -9.40 4.26
CA TYR A 52 10.73 -10.46 5.07
C TYR A 52 9.59 -11.24 5.70
N VAL A 53 9.56 -12.56 5.50
CA VAL A 53 8.43 -13.41 5.87
C VAL A 53 8.90 -14.54 6.77
N ASP A 54 8.38 -14.56 7.99
CA ASP A 54 8.63 -15.59 8.98
C ASP A 54 7.40 -16.50 9.08
N PHE A 55 7.60 -17.80 8.84
CA PHE A 55 6.62 -18.84 9.07
C PHE A 55 6.85 -19.40 10.48
N MET A 56 5.86 -19.24 11.34
CA MET A 56 5.98 -19.51 12.77
C MET A 56 5.47 -20.91 13.12
N ALA A 57 6.13 -21.59 14.04
CA ALA A 57 5.65 -22.79 14.72
C ALA A 57 5.55 -22.50 16.23
N GLY A 58 4.39 -22.02 16.67
CA GLY A 58 4.26 -21.39 17.98
C GLY A 58 5.00 -20.05 18.01
N GLU A 59 5.93 -19.91 18.95
CA GLU A 59 6.77 -18.70 19.10
C GLU A 59 8.11 -18.80 18.34
N GLU A 60 8.44 -19.97 17.79
CA GLU A 60 9.68 -20.19 17.05
C GLU A 60 9.51 -19.96 15.55
N ILE A 61 10.55 -19.44 14.91
CA ILE A 61 10.60 -19.32 13.46
C ILE A 61 10.88 -20.71 12.88
N HIS A 62 9.88 -21.30 12.23
CA HIS A 62 10.03 -22.56 11.51
C HIS A 62 10.81 -22.37 10.21
N ARG A 63 10.54 -21.25 9.51
CA ARG A 63 11.22 -20.89 8.28
C ARG A 63 11.18 -19.39 8.05
N GLN A 64 12.24 -18.87 7.46
CA GLN A 64 12.32 -17.49 7.00
C GLN A 64 12.54 -17.46 5.48
N ASP A 65 11.98 -16.47 4.81
CA ASP A 65 12.23 -16.16 3.41
C ASP A 65 12.10 -14.65 3.17
N ASP A 66 12.64 -14.17 2.05
CA ASP A 66 12.53 -12.77 1.66
C ASP A 66 12.35 -12.60 0.14
N ALA A 67 11.73 -11.49 -0.24
CA ALA A 67 11.47 -11.15 -1.63
C ALA A 67 11.47 -9.63 -1.83
N ALA A 68 11.64 -9.20 -3.08
CA ALA A 68 11.23 -7.85 -3.46
C ALA A 68 9.73 -7.69 -3.15
N TRP A 69 9.34 -6.48 -2.75
CA TRP A 69 7.92 -6.21 -2.53
C TRP A 69 7.19 -6.22 -3.88
N GLU A 70 6.20 -7.08 -3.99
CA GLU A 70 5.31 -7.18 -5.14
C GLU A 70 3.87 -7.27 -4.65
N GLN A 71 2.96 -6.59 -5.36
CA GLN A 71 1.56 -6.50 -4.94
C GLN A 71 0.91 -7.88 -4.83
N GLU A 72 1.23 -8.82 -5.72
CA GLU A 72 0.68 -10.19 -5.70
C GLU A 72 1.12 -10.96 -4.43
N LEU A 73 2.40 -10.82 -4.05
CA LEU A 73 2.96 -11.41 -2.83
C LEU A 73 2.30 -10.83 -1.59
N ASP A 74 2.17 -9.50 -1.53
CA ASP A 74 1.56 -8.83 -0.39
C ASP A 74 0.08 -9.17 -0.25
N ASN A 75 -0.67 -9.22 -1.35
CA ASN A 75 -2.07 -9.60 -1.37
C ASN A 75 -2.27 -11.02 -0.82
N TRP A 76 -1.39 -11.97 -1.14
CA TRP A 76 -1.46 -13.31 -0.56
C TRP A 76 -1.23 -13.26 0.95
N LEU A 77 -0.19 -12.55 1.42
CA LEU A 77 0.11 -12.40 2.85
C LEU A 77 -1.06 -11.75 3.63
N VAL A 78 -1.68 -10.71 3.08
CA VAL A 78 -2.89 -10.10 3.67
C VAL A 78 -4.03 -11.10 3.78
N ASN A 79 -4.26 -11.92 2.73
CA ASN A 79 -5.31 -12.93 2.76
C ASN A 79 -5.04 -14.08 3.75
N GLU A 80 -3.77 -14.39 4.02
CA GLU A 80 -3.37 -15.31 5.08
C GLU A 80 -3.43 -14.68 6.49
N GLY A 81 -3.78 -13.40 6.60
CA GLY A 81 -3.84 -12.68 7.87
C GLY A 81 -2.46 -12.36 8.46
N ALA A 82 -1.40 -12.39 7.64
CA ALA A 82 -0.05 -12.10 8.09
C ALA A 82 0.06 -10.60 8.44
N ARG A 83 0.34 -10.30 9.70
CA ARG A 83 0.55 -8.93 10.21
C ARG A 83 2.03 -8.62 10.33
N THR A 84 2.37 -7.34 10.39
CA THR A 84 3.68 -6.94 10.88
C THR A 84 3.79 -7.00 12.40
N GLN A 85 5.03 -7.15 12.88
CA GLN A 85 5.32 -7.12 14.33
C GLN A 85 5.19 -5.73 14.93
N THR A 86 5.39 -4.69 14.12
CA THR A 86 5.42 -3.29 14.58
C THR A 86 4.37 -2.46 13.83
N PRO A 87 3.75 -1.47 14.50
CA PRO A 87 2.82 -0.54 13.85
C PRO A 87 3.45 0.18 12.65
N GLY A 88 4.68 0.69 12.80
CA GLY A 88 5.39 1.37 11.71
C GLY A 88 5.68 0.48 10.49
N GLY A 89 5.89 -0.82 10.71
CA GLY A 89 5.96 -1.80 9.63
C GLY A 89 4.63 -1.91 8.87
N GLU A 90 3.50 -1.93 9.57
CA GLU A 90 2.18 -2.06 8.93
C GLU A 90 1.81 -0.76 8.20
N VAL A 91 2.20 0.41 8.73
CA VAL A 91 2.08 1.70 8.06
C VAL A 91 2.84 1.68 6.73
N THR A 92 4.12 1.31 6.74
CA THR A 92 4.95 1.23 5.52
C THR A 92 4.35 0.25 4.52
N ARG A 93 3.93 -0.93 4.98
CA ARG A 93 3.33 -1.96 4.14
C ARG A 93 1.99 -1.51 3.52
N THR A 94 1.17 -0.82 4.31
CA THR A 94 -0.11 -0.23 3.86
C THR A 94 0.12 0.89 2.85
N MET A 95 1.13 1.74 3.06
CA MET A 95 1.54 2.77 2.11
C MET A 95 1.96 2.15 0.76
N LEU A 96 2.73 1.05 0.77
CA LEU A 96 3.13 0.37 -0.47
C LEU A 96 1.91 -0.18 -1.24
N ARG A 97 0.94 -0.80 -0.54
CA ARG A 97 -0.34 -1.21 -1.15
C ARG A 97 -1.07 -0.02 -1.76
N LEU A 98 -1.14 1.09 -1.03
CA LEU A 98 -1.79 2.32 -1.47
C LEU A 98 -1.15 2.86 -2.75
N SER A 99 0.17 3.00 -2.75
CA SER A 99 0.95 3.48 -3.90
C SER A 99 0.72 2.62 -5.14
N SER A 100 0.78 1.29 -4.98
CA SER A 100 0.58 0.34 -6.07
C SER A 100 -0.83 0.41 -6.67
N ARG A 101 -1.88 0.50 -5.84
CA ARG A 101 -3.28 0.57 -6.31
C ARG A 101 -3.63 1.91 -6.94
N LEU A 102 -3.12 3.01 -6.37
CA LEU A 102 -3.32 4.34 -6.94
C LEU A 102 -2.56 4.55 -8.25
N ALA A 103 -1.49 3.80 -8.51
CA ALA A 103 -0.75 3.87 -9.78
C ALA A 103 -1.65 3.61 -10.99
N ALA A 104 -2.71 2.79 -10.84
CA ALA A 104 -3.68 2.58 -11.91
C ALA A 104 -4.49 3.85 -12.23
N VAL A 105 -4.98 4.54 -11.21
CA VAL A 105 -5.71 5.82 -11.35
C VAL A 105 -4.80 6.88 -11.95
N LEU A 106 -3.58 7.01 -11.42
CA LEU A 106 -2.55 7.93 -11.91
C LEU A 106 -2.28 7.73 -13.42
N ARG A 107 -2.08 6.49 -13.88
CA ARG A 107 -1.84 6.19 -15.30
C ARG A 107 -2.99 6.61 -16.21
N GLN A 108 -4.23 6.58 -15.70
CA GLN A 108 -5.41 6.93 -16.48
C GLN A 108 -5.62 8.44 -16.60
N VAL A 109 -5.39 9.20 -15.53
CA VAL A 109 -5.74 10.63 -15.48
C VAL A 109 -4.55 11.58 -15.65
N GLY A 110 -3.32 11.06 -15.53
CA GLY A 110 -2.10 11.84 -15.61
C GLY A 110 -1.71 12.51 -14.29
N ASP A 111 -0.43 12.88 -14.19
CA ASP A 111 0.23 13.29 -12.94
C ASP A 111 -0.39 14.53 -12.28
N GLY A 112 -0.47 15.64 -13.02
CA GLY A 112 -0.97 16.91 -12.49
C GLY A 112 -2.43 16.83 -12.03
N TYR A 113 -3.29 16.19 -12.82
CA TYR A 113 -4.69 15.99 -12.46
C TYR A 113 -4.82 15.08 -11.22
N PHE A 114 -4.07 13.98 -11.19
CA PHE A 114 -4.09 13.05 -10.07
C PHE A 114 -3.66 13.71 -8.75
N ARG A 115 -2.64 14.58 -8.77
CA ARG A 115 -2.18 15.30 -7.56
C ARG A 115 -3.26 16.19 -6.97
N ALA A 116 -3.92 17.00 -7.81
CA ALA A 116 -5.03 17.86 -7.39
C ALA A 116 -6.25 17.04 -6.92
N LEU A 117 -6.57 15.95 -7.63
CA LEU A 117 -7.63 15.02 -7.26
C LEU A 117 -7.38 14.38 -5.89
N LEU A 118 -6.19 13.83 -5.68
CA LEU A 118 -5.80 13.15 -4.44
C LEU A 118 -5.87 14.08 -3.24
N ILE A 119 -5.31 15.29 -3.35
CA ILE A 119 -5.37 16.28 -2.25
C ILE A 119 -6.82 16.64 -1.94
N ARG A 120 -7.65 16.85 -2.96
CA ARG A 120 -9.06 17.14 -2.77
C ARG A 120 -9.78 15.99 -2.05
N THR A 121 -9.60 14.75 -2.52
CA THR A 121 -10.21 13.57 -1.91
C THR A 121 -9.80 13.42 -0.44
N VAL A 122 -8.52 13.59 -0.12
CA VAL A 122 -8.03 13.46 1.26
C VAL A 122 -8.54 14.61 2.13
N LYS A 123 -8.45 15.85 1.65
CA LYS A 123 -8.80 17.06 2.41
C LYS A 123 -10.30 17.18 2.68
N ASP A 124 -11.13 16.87 1.69
CA ASP A 124 -12.60 16.94 1.80
C ASP A 124 -13.19 15.70 2.49
N GLY A 125 -12.41 14.62 2.62
CA GLY A 125 -12.78 13.36 3.25
C GLY A 125 -12.46 13.27 4.76
N PRO A 126 -12.73 12.12 5.40
CA PRO A 126 -12.51 11.92 6.84
C PRO A 126 -11.02 11.97 7.22
N LEU A 127 -10.13 11.59 6.30
CA LEU A 127 -8.68 11.61 6.52
C LEU A 127 -8.13 13.03 6.72
N GLY A 128 -8.80 14.05 6.17
CA GLY A 128 -8.43 15.46 6.33
C GLY A 128 -8.52 15.96 7.77
N GLN A 129 -9.09 15.17 8.70
CA GLN A 129 -9.14 15.47 10.13
C GLN A 129 -8.04 14.79 10.93
N SER A 130 -7.32 13.81 10.35
CA SER A 130 -6.21 13.15 11.02
C SER A 130 -5.03 14.11 11.20
N GLU A 131 -4.41 14.10 12.38
CA GLU A 131 -3.28 14.98 12.70
C GLU A 131 -2.08 14.74 11.77
N SER A 132 -1.74 13.47 11.49
CA SER A 132 -0.61 13.12 10.63
C SER A 132 -0.83 13.59 9.19
N VAL A 133 -2.05 13.43 8.67
CA VAL A 133 -2.43 13.91 7.34
C VAL A 133 -2.48 15.44 7.29
N CYS A 134 -3.08 16.09 8.28
CA CYS A 134 -3.15 17.56 8.39
C CYS A 134 -1.76 18.21 8.30
N LYS A 135 -0.78 17.63 9.00
CA LYS A 135 0.61 18.11 9.00
C LYS A 135 1.19 18.13 7.59
N ILE A 136 0.99 17.07 6.81
CA ILE A 136 1.47 17.00 5.43
C ILE A 136 0.69 17.94 4.53
N LEU A 137 -0.65 17.97 4.64
CA LEU A 137 -1.50 18.85 3.82
C LEU A 137 -1.18 20.34 4.01
N ALA A 138 -0.73 20.76 5.20
CA ALA A 138 -0.36 22.16 5.47
C ALA A 138 0.78 22.66 4.56
N ASP A 139 1.67 21.77 4.13
CA ASP A 139 2.82 22.08 3.28
C ASP A 139 2.53 21.85 1.77
N LEU A 140 1.30 21.45 1.42
CA LEU A 140 0.86 21.21 0.05
C LEU A 140 0.02 22.37 -0.49
N ARG A 141 0.49 22.94 -1.61
CA ARG A 141 -0.22 23.96 -2.38
C ARG A 141 -0.52 23.42 -3.77
N GLU A 142 -1.67 22.77 -3.93
CA GLU A 142 -2.17 22.36 -5.25
C GLU A 142 -3.49 23.05 -5.56
N GLY A 143 -3.71 23.32 -6.85
CA GLY A 143 -4.95 23.90 -7.35
C GLY A 143 -6.13 22.93 -7.26
N THR A 144 -7.33 23.44 -7.49
CA THR A 144 -8.52 22.59 -7.62
C THR A 144 -8.41 21.76 -8.90
N PRO A 145 -8.70 20.44 -8.87
CA PRO A 145 -8.73 19.64 -10.08
C PRO A 145 -9.79 20.19 -11.04
N TYR A 146 -9.48 20.18 -12.34
CA TYR A 146 -10.43 20.60 -13.37
C TYR A 146 -11.68 19.71 -13.34
N ASP A 147 -12.86 20.30 -13.49
CA ASP A 147 -14.12 19.56 -13.52
C ASP A 147 -14.69 19.56 -14.95
N ASP A 148 -14.54 18.44 -15.65
CA ASP A 148 -15.15 18.17 -16.96
C ASP A 148 -16.50 17.45 -16.85
N GLY A 149 -17.10 17.44 -15.64
CA GLY A 149 -18.29 16.66 -15.32
C GLY A 149 -18.00 15.23 -14.84
N LYS A 150 -16.74 14.81 -14.79
CA LYS A 150 -16.33 13.47 -14.29
C LYS A 150 -15.63 13.52 -12.93
N LEU A 151 -15.44 14.69 -12.35
CA LEU A 151 -14.68 14.84 -11.12
C LEU A 151 -15.21 13.94 -9.99
N ALA A 152 -16.54 13.90 -9.79
CA ALA A 152 -17.15 13.05 -8.77
C ALA A 152 -16.85 11.55 -8.98
N ALA A 153 -16.88 11.08 -10.23
CA ALA A 153 -16.53 9.70 -10.55
C ALA A 153 -15.05 9.40 -10.25
N ARG A 154 -14.15 10.35 -10.53
CA ARG A 154 -12.72 10.21 -10.24
C ARG A 154 -12.40 10.26 -8.75
N ILE A 155 -13.13 11.07 -7.99
CA ILE A 155 -13.04 11.06 -6.51
C ILE A 155 -13.48 9.68 -6.00
N ALA A 156 -14.60 9.15 -6.49
CA ALA A 156 -15.09 7.84 -6.10
C ALA A 156 -14.11 6.70 -6.45
N GLU A 157 -13.37 6.80 -7.56
CA GLU A 157 -12.30 5.85 -7.89
C GLU A 157 -11.19 5.84 -6.82
N VAL A 158 -10.70 7.01 -6.40
CA VAL A 158 -9.69 7.13 -5.33
C VAL A 158 -10.25 6.63 -4.00
N ASP A 159 -11.47 7.02 -3.65
CA ASP A 159 -12.15 6.57 -2.42
C ASP A 159 -12.36 5.05 -2.40
N SER A 160 -12.59 4.42 -3.55
CA SER A 160 -12.72 2.97 -3.64
C SER A 160 -11.42 2.25 -3.27
N VAL A 161 -10.27 2.83 -3.66
CA VAL A 161 -8.94 2.31 -3.28
C VAL A 161 -8.74 2.45 -1.77
N PHE A 162 -9.03 3.63 -1.23
CA PHE A 162 -8.92 3.89 0.21
C PHE A 162 -9.80 2.93 1.03
N THR A 163 -11.06 2.81 0.65
CA THR A 163 -12.03 1.92 1.29
C THR A 163 -11.58 0.47 1.24
N SER A 164 -11.07 0.02 0.10
CA SER A 164 -10.58 -1.36 -0.05
C SER A 164 -9.40 -1.66 0.88
N ILE A 165 -8.46 -0.74 1.02
CA ILE A 165 -7.29 -0.93 1.89
C ILE A 165 -7.69 -0.86 3.36
N ALA A 166 -8.52 0.10 3.75
CA ALA A 166 -9.00 0.22 5.12
C ALA A 166 -9.76 -1.04 5.57
N ARG A 167 -10.58 -1.62 4.68
CA ARG A 167 -11.27 -2.91 4.94
C ARG A 167 -10.32 -4.09 5.07
N GLU A 168 -9.18 -4.10 4.38
CA GLU A 168 -8.20 -5.17 4.56
C GLU A 168 -7.61 -5.17 5.96
N LEU A 169 -7.36 -3.99 6.55
CA LEU A 169 -6.87 -3.88 7.92
C LEU A 169 -7.84 -4.51 8.94
N THR A 170 -9.14 -4.26 8.80
CA THR A 170 -10.16 -4.80 9.72
C THR A 170 -10.57 -6.23 9.38
N ASP A 171 -10.82 -6.54 8.11
CA ASP A 171 -11.50 -7.77 7.71
C ASP A 171 -10.51 -8.92 7.50
N LYS A 172 -9.31 -8.62 7.01
CA LYS A 172 -8.28 -9.62 6.70
C LYS A 172 -7.23 -9.71 7.79
N LEU A 173 -6.68 -8.55 8.16
CA LEU A 173 -5.66 -8.47 9.19
C LEU A 173 -6.25 -8.45 10.59
N LYS A 174 -7.55 -8.19 10.77
CA LYS A 174 -8.24 -8.23 12.09
C LYS A 174 -7.69 -7.21 13.10
N TYR A 175 -7.20 -6.06 12.63
CA TYR A 175 -6.92 -4.94 13.53
C TYR A 175 -8.23 -4.40 14.09
N GLU A 176 -8.19 -3.97 15.36
CA GLU A 176 -9.27 -3.18 15.93
C GLU A 176 -9.44 -1.87 15.14
N ARG A 177 -10.65 -1.34 15.13
CA ARG A 177 -11.02 -0.25 14.22
C ARG A 177 -10.18 1.02 14.45
N ASP A 178 -9.98 1.39 15.71
CA ASP A 178 -9.17 2.55 16.11
C ASP A 178 -7.71 2.40 15.63
N VAL A 179 -7.12 1.23 15.85
CA VAL A 179 -5.76 0.91 15.39
C VAL A 179 -5.67 0.90 13.86
N ALA A 180 -6.69 0.36 13.18
CA ALA A 180 -6.76 0.34 11.73
C ALA A 180 -6.88 1.77 11.14
N GLU A 181 -7.67 2.64 11.77
CA GLU A 181 -7.82 4.05 11.38
C GLU A 181 -6.48 4.81 11.53
N GLU A 182 -5.74 4.58 12.62
CA GLU A 182 -4.40 5.17 12.84
C GLU A 182 -3.39 4.69 11.80
N ILE A 183 -3.24 3.37 11.62
CA ILE A 183 -2.34 2.77 10.62
C ILE A 183 -2.64 3.32 9.22
N PHE A 184 -3.93 3.40 8.86
CA PHE A 184 -4.34 3.87 7.55
C PHE A 184 -4.05 5.36 7.36
N ALA A 185 -4.35 6.19 8.36
CA ALA A 185 -4.09 7.62 8.28
C ALA A 185 -2.59 7.92 8.14
N ASP A 186 -1.75 7.23 8.92
CA ASP A 186 -0.29 7.37 8.84
C ASP A 186 0.27 6.85 7.52
N ALA A 187 -0.30 5.77 6.97
CA ALA A 187 0.08 5.27 5.65
C ALA A 187 -0.27 6.27 4.54
N VAL A 188 -1.41 6.95 4.64
CA VAL A 188 -1.79 8.04 3.71
C VAL A 188 -0.86 9.23 3.88
N ALA A 189 -0.53 9.61 5.12
CA ALA A 189 0.41 10.70 5.38
C ALA A 189 1.79 10.40 4.78
N GLN A 190 2.32 9.18 4.98
CA GLN A 190 3.58 8.74 4.39
C GLN A 190 3.50 8.72 2.85
N TYR A 191 2.40 8.24 2.27
CA TYR A 191 2.21 8.27 0.82
C TYR A 191 2.23 9.70 0.26
N LEU A 192 1.54 10.64 0.91
CA LEU A 192 1.53 12.05 0.52
C LEU A 192 2.93 12.67 0.66
N ASP A 193 3.62 12.39 1.76
CA ASP A 193 4.99 12.87 1.99
C ASP A 193 5.92 12.44 0.86
N GLU A 194 5.95 11.14 0.55
CA GLU A 194 6.79 10.59 -0.52
C GLU A 194 6.39 11.12 -1.91
N ARG A 195 5.09 11.23 -2.18
CA ARG A 195 4.56 11.61 -3.50
C ARG A 195 4.81 13.09 -3.83
N PHE A 196 4.82 13.94 -2.81
CA PHE A 196 4.99 15.38 -2.95
C PHE A 196 6.34 15.89 -2.44
N HIS A 197 7.21 14.99 -1.97
CA HIS A 197 8.53 15.27 -1.43
C HIS A 197 8.49 16.31 -0.31
N VAL A 198 7.50 16.21 0.60
CA VAL A 198 7.27 17.26 1.61
C VAL A 198 8.43 17.33 2.57
N THR A 199 8.84 16.21 3.16
CA THR A 199 9.99 16.12 4.06
C THR A 199 11.28 16.57 3.38
N GLU A 200 11.56 16.13 2.14
CA GLU A 200 12.76 16.59 1.41
C GLU A 200 12.75 18.10 1.20
N ARG A 201 11.61 18.67 0.80
CA ARG A 201 11.49 20.12 0.58
C ARG A 201 11.70 20.90 1.87
N ILE A 202 11.14 20.46 3.00
CA ILE A 202 11.33 21.10 4.30
C ILE A 202 12.80 21.03 4.74
N GLN A 203 13.45 19.87 4.55
CA GLN A 203 14.86 19.70 4.89
C GLN A 203 15.79 20.58 4.05
N LEU A 204 15.48 20.77 2.77
CA LEU A 204 16.30 21.57 1.85
C LEU A 204 16.04 23.07 1.91
N PHE A 205 14.79 23.48 2.13
CA PHE A 205 14.36 24.88 1.95
C PHE A 205 13.66 25.50 3.17
N GLY A 206 13.41 24.73 4.24
CA GLY A 206 12.56 25.15 5.36
C GLY A 206 11.07 25.09 5.02
N ARG A 207 10.20 25.39 6.00
CA ARG A 207 8.75 25.47 5.78
C ARG A 207 8.40 26.72 4.96
N THR A 208 7.59 26.55 3.92
CA THR A 208 7.17 27.60 2.96
C THR A 208 5.76 28.14 3.18
#